data_AF-A0A1G0RGI7-F1
#
_entry.id   AF-A0A1G0RGI7-F1
#
_cell.length_a   1.000
_cell.length_b   1.000
_cell.length_c   1.000
_cell.angle_alpha   90.00
_cell.angle_beta   90.00
_cell.angle_gamma   90.00
#
_symmetry.space_group_name_H-M   'P 1'
#
loop_
_entity.id
_entity.type
_entity.pdbx_description
1 polymer ?
#
loop_
_entity_poly.entity_id
_entity_poly.type
_entity_poly.pdbx_seq_one_letter_code
_entity_poly.pdbx_strand_id
1 'polypeptide(L)'
;MTDILKKIAKIETLLNEIKKSLAKKDKVFLFDRTDSKKIIIEKNETNDIGLKKEYDNLYKLYESQKFQEIEEFINEKSKDYLKEFCKVNNLSIDTSRVSKPNIVKIIIKWFSQRKQITEGF
;
A
#
# COMPACT_ATOMS: atom_id res chain seq x y z
N MET A 1 -18.47 -45.24 -3.04
CA MET A 1 -17.79 -44.26 -3.93
C MET A 1 -17.48 -43.05 -3.07
N THR A 2 -16.19 -42.80 -2.91
CA THR A 2 -15.49 -42.48 -1.66
C THR A 2 -15.64 -41.03 -1.20
N ASP A 3 -15.87 -40.79 0.10
CA ASP A 3 -15.92 -39.45 0.73
C ASP A 3 -14.69 -38.58 0.41
N ILE A 4 -13.59 -39.21 0.03
CA ILE A 4 -12.39 -38.56 -0.48
C ILE A 4 -12.69 -37.74 -1.74
N LEU A 5 -13.49 -38.25 -2.68
CA LEU A 5 -13.87 -37.52 -3.90
C LEU A 5 -14.73 -36.30 -3.57
N LYS A 6 -15.61 -36.39 -2.55
CA LYS A 6 -16.38 -35.24 -2.06
C LYS A 6 -15.50 -34.19 -1.42
N LYS A 7 -14.48 -34.60 -0.66
CA LYS A 7 -13.49 -33.69 -0.06
C LYS A 7 -12.66 -33.00 -1.15
N ILE A 8 -12.26 -33.73 -2.18
CA ILE A 8 -11.55 -33.16 -3.34
C ILE A 8 -12.41 -32.11 -4.04
N ALA A 9 -13.67 -32.41 -4.35
CA ALA A 9 -14.58 -31.44 -4.99
C ALA A 9 -14.80 -30.17 -4.15
N LYS A 10 -14.83 -30.30 -2.81
CA LYS A 10 -14.94 -29.16 -1.90
C LYS A 10 -13.68 -28.29 -1.91
N ILE A 11 -12.50 -28.92 -1.95
CA ILE A 11 -11.21 -28.22 -2.08
C ILE A 11 -11.13 -27.50 -3.43
N GLU A 12 -11.55 -28.13 -4.52
CA GLU A 12 -11.58 -27.51 -5.85
C GLU A 12 -12.53 -26.31 -5.89
N THR A 13 -13.68 -26.40 -5.24
CA THR A 13 -14.63 -25.28 -5.14
C THR A 13 -14.01 -24.11 -4.38
N LEU A 14 -13.38 -24.35 -3.23
CA LEU A 14 -12.68 -23.33 -2.45
C LEU A 14 -11.53 -22.71 -3.24
N LEU A 15 -10.73 -23.50 -3.95
CA LEU A 15 -9.67 -23.00 -4.82
C LEU A 15 -10.22 -22.12 -5.94
N ASN A 16 -11.38 -22.47 -6.51
CA ASN A 16 -12.02 -21.69 -7.55
C ASN A 16 -12.59 -20.37 -7.01
N GLU A 17 -13.13 -20.37 -5.80
CA GLU A 17 -13.58 -19.16 -5.10
C GLU A 17 -12.42 -18.23 -4.74
N ILE A 18 -11.30 -18.78 -4.28
CA ILE A 18 -10.07 -18.03 -4.03
C ILE A 18 -9.54 -17.45 -5.34
N LYS A 19 -9.47 -18.24 -6.42
CA LYS A 19 -9.06 -17.78 -7.76
C LYS A 19 -9.99 -16.69 -8.31
N LYS A 20 -11.31 -16.80 -8.13
CA LYS A 20 -12.26 -15.75 -8.51
C LYS A 20 -12.09 -14.48 -7.66
N SER A 21 -11.78 -14.63 -6.37
CA SER A 21 -11.51 -13.51 -5.47
C SER A 21 -10.19 -12.81 -5.80
N LEU A 22 -9.18 -13.57 -6.24
CA LEU A 22 -7.92 -13.04 -6.79
C LEU A 22 -8.15 -12.37 -8.15
N ALA A 23 -8.86 -13.01 -9.09
CA ALA A 23 -9.16 -12.43 -10.40
C ALA A 23 -10.02 -11.15 -10.32
N LYS A 24 -10.88 -11.02 -9.31
CA LYS A 24 -11.59 -9.76 -9.01
C LYS A 24 -10.67 -8.68 -8.45
N LYS A 25 -9.59 -9.06 -7.75
CA LYS A 25 -8.55 -8.14 -7.24
C LYS A 25 -7.50 -7.78 -8.31
N ASP A 26 -7.26 -8.68 -9.27
CA ASP A 26 -6.26 -8.50 -10.35
C ASP A 26 -6.84 -7.82 -11.60
N LYS A 27 -8.17 -7.80 -11.78
CA LYS A 27 -8.81 -7.00 -12.84
C LYS A 27 -8.70 -5.48 -12.65
N VAL A 28 -8.17 -5.02 -11.51
CA VAL A 28 -7.80 -3.62 -11.27
C VAL A 28 -6.29 -3.38 -11.48
N PHE A 29 -5.54 -4.42 -11.86
CA PHE A 29 -4.08 -4.39 -12.01
C PHE A 29 -3.59 -4.58 -13.45
N LEU A 30 -4.43 -4.33 -14.45
CA LEU A 30 -3.94 -3.99 -15.78
C LEU A 30 -3.70 -2.49 -15.84
N PHE A 31 -2.67 -2.03 -15.12
CA PHE A 31 -1.99 -0.80 -15.50
C PHE A 31 -1.21 -1.13 -16.77
N ASP A 32 -1.87 -0.86 -17.88
CA ASP A 32 -1.23 -0.74 -19.18
C ASP A 32 -0.13 0.32 -19.06
N ARG A 33 1.05 -0.04 -19.51
CA ARG A 33 2.20 0.86 -19.55
C ARG A 33 2.01 1.79 -20.74
N THR A 34 1.30 2.90 -20.55
CA THR A 34 1.44 4.09 -21.41
C THR A 34 0.66 5.27 -20.86
N ASP A 35 1.30 6.42 -20.94
CA ASP A 35 0.71 7.76 -20.90
C ASP A 35 0.12 8.28 -19.58
N SER A 36 0.95 9.05 -18.89
CA SER A 36 0.67 10.45 -18.56
C SER A 36 -0.81 10.86 -18.67
N LYS A 37 -1.59 10.65 -17.61
CA LYS A 37 -2.83 11.41 -17.34
C LYS A 37 -3.31 11.21 -15.90
N LYS A 38 -3.01 12.22 -15.08
CA LYS A 38 -3.92 12.86 -14.11
C LYS A 38 -5.02 11.93 -13.56
N ILE A 39 -4.65 11.03 -12.64
CA ILE A 39 -5.63 10.28 -11.86
C ILE A 39 -6.04 11.15 -10.67
N ILE A 40 -7.07 11.96 -10.90
CA ILE A 40 -7.91 12.51 -9.83
C ILE A 40 -8.65 11.32 -9.22
N ILE A 41 -8.21 10.84 -8.06
CA ILE A 41 -9.05 10.02 -7.18
C ILE A 41 -9.32 10.84 -5.93
N GLU A 42 -10.30 11.73 -6.07
CA GLU A 42 -11.18 12.07 -4.96
C GLU A 42 -12.27 11.01 -4.89
N LYS A 43 -12.04 10.00 -4.04
CA LYS A 43 -13.11 9.41 -3.23
C LYS A 43 -12.50 8.81 -1.99
N ASN A 44 -12.73 9.52 -0.89
CA ASN A 44 -12.44 9.14 0.48
C ASN A 44 -13.06 7.78 0.83
N GLU A 45 -12.34 6.70 0.57
CA GLU A 45 -12.39 5.51 1.41
C GLU A 45 -10.97 5.25 1.89
N THR A 46 -10.59 5.89 2.99
CA THR A 46 -9.46 5.47 3.82
C THR A 46 -9.79 4.10 4.40
N ASN A 47 -9.71 3.07 3.57
CA ASN A 47 -9.73 1.70 4.04
C ASN A 47 -8.30 1.36 4.47
N ASP A 48 -8.12 0.86 5.70
CA ASP A 48 -6.82 0.51 6.28
C ASP A 48 -5.95 -0.34 5.34
N ILE A 49 -6.58 -1.20 4.54
CA ILE A 49 -5.90 -2.04 3.54
C ILE A 49 -5.25 -1.19 2.44
N GLY A 50 -5.93 -0.14 1.98
CA GLY A 50 -5.40 0.78 0.98
C GLY A 50 -4.23 1.59 1.51
N LEU A 51 -4.35 2.10 2.74
CA LEU A 51 -3.29 2.89 3.39
C LEU A 51 -2.01 2.07 3.66
N LYS A 52 -2.16 0.80 4.02
CA LYS A 52 -1.02 -0.13 4.16
C LYS A 52 -0.35 -0.42 2.82
N LYS A 53 -1.15 -0.64 1.77
CA LYS A 53 -0.62 -0.88 0.43
C LYS A 53 0.14 0.33 -0.12
N GLU A 54 -0.36 1.53 0.13
CA GLU A 54 0.36 2.75 -0.23
C GLU A 54 1.67 2.90 0.53
N TYR A 55 1.70 2.53 1.83
CA TYR A 55 2.93 2.50 2.61
C TYR A 55 3.95 1.53 2.02
N ASP A 56 3.53 0.31 1.66
CA ASP A 56 4.40 -0.68 1.03
C ASP A 56 4.94 -0.18 -0.33
N ASN A 57 4.10 0.52 -1.11
CA ASN A 57 4.55 1.14 -2.36
C ASN A 57 5.59 2.23 -2.11
N LEU A 58 5.36 3.12 -1.13
CA LEU A 58 6.34 4.14 -0.75
C LEU A 58 7.66 3.53 -0.27
N TYR A 59 7.61 2.42 0.45
CA TYR A 59 8.81 1.70 0.87
C TYR A 59 9.59 1.13 -0.33
N LYS A 60 8.90 0.58 -1.33
CA LYS A 60 9.55 0.14 -2.59
C LYS A 60 10.18 1.30 -3.36
N LEU A 61 9.53 2.46 -3.37
CA LEU A 61 10.10 3.69 -3.95
C LEU A 61 11.37 4.11 -3.20
N TYR A 62 11.36 4.02 -1.88
CA TYR A 62 12.54 4.26 -1.04
C TYR A 62 13.68 3.27 -1.36
N GLU A 63 13.39 1.98 -1.46
CA GLU A 63 14.40 0.96 -1.84
C GLU A 63 14.99 1.23 -3.22
N SER A 64 14.15 1.73 -4.14
CA SER A 64 14.56 2.14 -5.49
C SER A 64 15.18 3.54 -5.56
N GLN A 65 15.42 4.20 -4.42
CA GLN A 65 15.99 5.55 -4.30
C GLN A 65 15.18 6.65 -5.02
N LYS A 66 13.89 6.44 -5.23
CA LYS A 66 12.96 7.38 -5.89
C LYS A 66 12.37 8.38 -4.89
N PHE A 67 13.22 9.17 -4.25
CA PHE A 67 12.80 10.08 -3.17
C PHE A 67 11.86 11.19 -3.62
N GLN A 68 11.99 11.65 -4.87
CA GLN A 68 11.11 12.67 -5.43
C GLN A 68 9.65 12.18 -5.51
N GLU A 69 9.43 10.92 -5.90
CA GLU A 69 8.09 10.32 -5.98
C GLU A 69 7.44 10.21 -4.58
N ILE A 70 8.24 10.02 -3.53
CA ILE A 70 7.78 10.04 -2.13
C ILE A 70 7.36 11.46 -1.73
N GLU A 71 8.15 12.46 -2.10
CA GLU A 71 7.85 13.85 -1.79
C GLU A 71 6.58 14.32 -2.51
N GLU A 72 6.43 14.00 -3.80
CA GLU A 72 5.23 14.29 -4.59
C GLU A 72 3.99 13.67 -3.96
N PHE A 73 4.05 12.39 -3.59
CA PHE A 73 2.94 11.72 -2.90
C PHE A 73 2.52 12.47 -1.62
N ILE A 74 3.46 12.84 -0.75
CA ILE A 74 3.15 13.56 0.49
C ILE A 74 2.60 14.96 0.21
N ASN A 75 3.09 15.62 -0.84
CA ASN A 75 2.65 16.95 -1.24
C ASN A 75 1.25 16.96 -1.86
N GLU A 76 0.85 15.92 -2.58
CA GLU A 76 -0.48 15.81 -3.18
C GLU A 76 -1.59 15.48 -2.17
N LYS A 77 -1.27 14.77 -1.08
CA LYS A 77 -2.29 14.34 -0.10
C LYS A 77 -2.68 15.45 0.88
N SER A 78 -3.92 15.38 1.38
CA SER A 78 -4.40 16.28 2.44
C SER A 78 -3.76 15.96 3.79
N LYS A 79 -3.76 16.92 4.73
CA LYS A 79 -3.25 16.67 6.09
C LYS A 79 -4.04 15.60 6.83
N ASP A 80 -5.35 15.55 6.64
CA ASP A 80 -6.22 14.54 7.26
C ASP A 80 -5.92 13.14 6.72
N TYR A 81 -5.65 13.04 5.42
CA TYR A 81 -5.19 11.79 4.81
C TYR A 81 -3.87 11.32 5.42
N LEU A 82 -2.88 12.22 5.51
CA LEU A 82 -1.57 11.90 6.07
C LEU A 82 -1.66 11.51 7.55
N LYS A 83 -2.61 12.09 8.30
CA LYS A 83 -2.88 11.71 9.68
C LYS A 83 -3.33 10.26 9.79
N GLU A 84 -4.33 9.86 9.00
CA GLU A 84 -4.83 8.48 9.02
C GLU A 84 -3.79 7.51 8.45
N PHE A 85 -3.08 7.89 7.39
CA PHE A 85 -1.96 7.13 6.84
C PHE A 85 -0.89 6.85 7.90
N CYS A 86 -0.46 7.86 8.67
CA CYS A 86 0.54 7.68 9.71
C CYS A 86 0.01 6.77 10.83
N LYS A 87 -1.25 6.98 11.25
CA LYS A 87 -1.90 6.19 12.29
C LYS A 87 -2.02 4.71 11.92
N VAL A 88 -2.51 4.39 10.73
CA VAL A 88 -2.68 3.00 10.26
C VAL A 88 -1.35 2.27 10.11
N ASN A 89 -0.29 2.99 9.75
CA ASN A 89 1.06 2.44 9.57
C ASN A 89 1.93 2.54 10.84
N ASN A 90 1.33 2.88 12.00
CA ASN A 90 2.02 3.03 13.29
C ASN A 90 3.23 4.00 13.24
N LEU A 91 3.14 5.03 12.42
CA LEU A 91 4.12 6.10 12.35
C LEU A 91 3.77 7.14 13.43
N SER A 92 4.62 7.27 14.45
CA SER A 92 4.47 8.26 15.53
C SER A 92 4.77 9.70 15.04
N ILE A 93 3.94 10.21 14.14
CA ILE A 93 4.07 11.53 13.52
C ILE A 93 2.81 12.33 13.85
N ASP A 94 2.98 13.45 14.55
CA ASP A 94 1.90 14.42 14.70
C ASP A 94 1.81 15.32 13.45
N THR A 95 1.07 14.86 12.45
CA THR A 95 0.91 15.57 11.16
C THR A 95 0.23 16.94 11.29
N SER A 96 -0.41 17.23 12.43
CA SER A 96 -1.03 18.53 12.69
C SER A 96 0.02 19.61 12.96
N ARG A 97 1.11 19.26 13.65
CA ARG A 97 2.18 20.18 14.09
C ARG A 97 3.36 20.26 13.13
N VAL A 98 3.43 19.35 12.17
CA VAL A 98 4.59 19.19 11.28
C VAL A 98 4.24 19.63 9.85
N SER A 99 5.18 20.28 9.17
CA SER A 99 5.05 20.67 7.76
C SER A 99 5.24 19.45 6.84
N LYS A 100 4.65 19.48 5.64
CA LYS A 100 4.78 18.37 4.66
C LYS A 100 6.24 17.99 4.36
N PRO A 101 7.18 18.93 4.15
CA PRO A 101 8.59 18.59 3.97
C PRO A 101 9.20 17.86 5.17
N ASN A 102 8.79 18.19 6.39
CA ASN A 102 9.25 17.49 7.58
C ASN A 102 8.59 16.10 7.72
N ILE A 103 7.34 15.93 7.29
CA ILE A 103 6.70 14.61 7.21
C ILE A 103 7.50 13.70 6.28
N VAL A 104 7.92 14.19 5.10
CA VAL A 104 8.79 13.45 4.15
C VAL A 104 10.07 12.99 4.84
N LYS A 105 10.79 13.89 5.52
CA LYS A 105 12.04 13.56 6.24
C LYS A 105 11.82 12.47 7.29
N ILE A 106 10.73 12.55 8.05
CA ILE A 106 10.44 11.56 9.10
C ILE A 106 10.11 10.19 8.48
N ILE A 107 9.32 10.16 7.40
CA ILE A 107 8.98 8.92 6.70
C ILE A 107 10.24 8.26 6.12
N ILE A 108 11.12 9.03 5.47
CA ILE A 108 12.40 8.52 4.95
C ILE A 108 13.25 7.93 6.09
N LYS A 109 13.32 8.60 7.24
CA LYS A 109 14.03 8.09 8.42
C LYS A 109 13.46 6.76 8.91
N TRP A 110 12.13 6.63 8.96
CA TRP A 110 11.46 5.37 9.32
C TRP A 110 11.78 4.24 8.36
N PHE A 111 11.77 4.52 7.05
CA PHE A 111 12.15 3.52 6.05
C PHE A 111 13.62 3.08 6.19
N SER A 112 14.52 4.01 6.46
CA SER A 112 15.93 3.68 6.74
C SER A 112 16.09 2.77 7.96
N GLN A 113 15.37 3.05 9.05
CA GLN A 113 15.37 2.20 10.24
C GLN A 113 14.81 0.81 9.95
N ARG A 114 13.70 0.72 9.22
CA ARG A 114 13.11 -0.57 8.79
C ARG A 114 14.07 -1.37 7.93
N LYS A 115 14.76 -0.73 6.99
CA LYS A 115 15.77 -1.38 6.16
C LYS A 115 16.90 -1.95 6.99
N GLN A 116 17.43 -1.19 7.96
CA GLN A 116 18.48 -1.66 8.88
C GLN A 116 18.04 -2.86 9.72
N ILE A 117 16.78 -2.91 10.17
CA ILE A 117 16.24 -4.07 10.91
C ILE A 117 16.14 -5.31 9.99
N THR A 118 15.83 -5.11 8.71
CA THR A 118 15.59 -6.20 7.76
C THR A 118 16.88 -6.75 7.16
N GLU A 119 17.90 -5.92 6.97
CA GLU A 119 19.22 -6.30 6.43
C GLU A 119 20.28 -6.54 7.52
N GLY A 120 19.99 -6.21 8.78
CA GLY A 120 20.91 -6.33 9.92
C GLY A 120 20.90 -7.68 10.63
N PHE A 121 20.21 -8.67 10.08
CA PHE A 121 20.18 -10.08 10.51
C PHE A 121 20.55 -10.99 9.33
#